data_AF-A0A094QW59-F1
#
_entry.id   AF-A0A094QW59-F1
#
_cell.length_a   1.000
_cell.length_b   1.000
_cell.length_c   1.000
_cell.angle_alpha   90.00
_cell.angle_beta   90.00
_cell.angle_gamma   90.00
#
_symmetry.space_group_name_H-M   'P 1'
#
loop_
_entity.id
_entity.type
_entity.pdbx_description
1 polymer ?
#
loop_
_entity_poly.entity_id
_entity_poly.type
_entity_poly.pdbx_seq_one_letter_code
_entity_poly.pdbx_strand_id
1 'polypeptide(L)'
;MPTFGEIFDGNIDYVASYQNYEWGVLDFPFFFNARDTLSTDSSMNALSSLFAQDYKYSNPNRLETFIDNHDRARFLARSGDNYQRLRSALALLLTARGVPVIYYGTEQADNGNMNGNEIPIANKDNRKDLSSFSQTSTIYNWIQRLTAMKANYPALRTGTQREMWTDNNVYAFSRRVDSTGAEAMTVISNSWDNQTRTIPIRAESSLPVGTTLTNLLNTSQTVVIQSGGVTGKQITVSLGEHEAKVFVPGSPFSTFTPASRNLTTINVHYNVGWGNSISIRGNSDPLSWFGGRPARNIASDVWQFQVERIPNGQYFEFKPLINDSSWSQGGNFSGYGGQTIDIYPNF
;
A
#
# COMPACT_ATOMS: atom_id res chain seq x y z
N MET A 1 25.83 -10.99 -17.84
CA MET A 1 25.60 -10.09 -16.69
C MET A 1 24.10 -9.99 -16.46
N PRO A 2 23.62 -9.77 -15.22
CA PRO A 2 22.20 -9.46 -15.01
C PRO A 2 21.82 -8.16 -15.76
N THR A 3 20.74 -8.21 -16.53
CA THR A 3 20.16 -7.10 -17.30
C THR A 3 18.65 -7.28 -17.33
N PHE A 4 17.90 -6.19 -17.51
CA PHE A 4 16.45 -6.26 -17.68
C PHE A 4 15.96 -5.26 -18.72
N GLY A 5 14.86 -5.59 -19.39
CA GLY A 5 14.18 -4.75 -20.36
C GLY A 5 12.84 -4.19 -19.88
N GLU A 6 12.32 -3.24 -20.64
CA GLU A 6 11.00 -2.64 -20.45
C GLU A 6 10.04 -3.12 -21.54
N ILE A 7 9.03 -3.92 -21.15
CA ILE A 7 7.97 -4.39 -22.04
C ILE A 7 6.64 -3.90 -21.46
N PHE A 8 6.15 -2.76 -21.97
CA PHE A 8 4.91 -2.13 -21.51
C PHE A 8 3.67 -2.94 -21.92
N ASP A 9 3.41 -4.06 -21.23
CA ASP A 9 2.27 -4.94 -21.47
C ASP A 9 1.80 -5.61 -20.16
N GLY A 10 0.48 -5.70 -19.95
CA GLY A 10 -0.10 -6.34 -18.77
C GLY A 10 -0.33 -7.84 -18.92
N ASN A 11 -0.14 -8.40 -20.12
CA ASN A 11 -0.34 -9.82 -20.42
C ASN A 11 0.87 -10.64 -19.96
N ILE A 12 0.64 -11.51 -18.97
CA ILE A 12 1.68 -12.37 -18.40
C ILE A 12 2.27 -13.34 -19.43
N ASP A 13 1.48 -13.90 -20.35
CA ASP A 13 2.00 -14.83 -21.37
C ASP A 13 2.99 -14.13 -22.30
N TYR A 14 2.69 -12.87 -22.66
CA TYR A 14 3.57 -12.06 -23.48
C TYR A 14 4.85 -11.70 -22.72
N VAL A 15 4.73 -11.14 -21.51
CA VAL A 15 5.87 -10.69 -20.70
C VAL A 15 6.77 -11.87 -20.30
N ALA A 16 6.19 -13.02 -19.92
CA ALA A 16 6.96 -14.20 -19.52
C ALA A 16 7.85 -14.75 -20.64
N SER A 17 7.43 -14.61 -21.91
CA SER A 17 8.19 -15.10 -23.06
C SER A 17 9.57 -14.44 -23.20
N TYR A 18 9.73 -13.21 -22.69
CA TYR A 18 10.98 -12.46 -22.77
C TYR A 18 12.07 -12.99 -21.84
N GLN A 19 11.73 -13.76 -20.79
CA GLN A 19 12.74 -14.42 -19.95
C GLN A 19 13.50 -15.56 -20.69
N ASN A 20 13.13 -15.87 -21.93
CA ASN A 20 13.93 -16.73 -22.82
C ASN A 20 15.10 -15.98 -23.48
N TYR A 21 15.05 -14.65 -23.52
CA TYR A 21 16.00 -13.79 -24.24
C TYR A 21 16.74 -12.82 -23.30
N GLU A 22 16.13 -12.46 -22.16
CA GLU A 22 16.68 -11.54 -21.16
C GLU A 22 16.73 -12.18 -19.76
N TRP A 23 17.56 -11.63 -18.87
CA TRP A 23 17.67 -12.15 -17.51
C TRP A 23 16.44 -11.79 -16.66
N GLY A 24 15.95 -10.56 -16.78
CA GLY A 24 14.77 -10.02 -16.10
C GLY A 24 13.99 -9.06 -17.01
N VAL A 25 12.81 -8.65 -16.58
CA VAL A 25 11.96 -7.65 -17.26
C VAL A 25 11.14 -6.88 -16.22
N LEU A 26 10.84 -5.61 -16.51
CA LEU A 26 9.88 -4.84 -15.72
C LEU A 26 8.53 -5.55 -15.66
N ASP A 27 8.06 -5.82 -14.44
CA ASP A 27 6.86 -6.60 -14.15
C ASP A 27 5.60 -5.72 -14.27
N PHE A 28 5.26 -5.33 -15.50
CA PHE A 28 4.02 -4.61 -15.77
C PHE A 28 2.75 -5.35 -15.32
N PRO A 29 2.66 -6.69 -15.42
CA PRO A 29 1.55 -7.43 -14.81
C PRO A 29 1.44 -7.19 -13.30
N PHE A 30 2.56 -7.23 -12.56
CA PHE A 30 2.57 -6.83 -11.16
C PHE A 30 2.16 -5.38 -10.98
N PHE A 31 2.74 -4.45 -11.75
CA PHE A 31 2.44 -3.03 -11.66
C PHE A 31 0.93 -2.75 -11.79
N PHE A 32 0.27 -3.22 -12.86
CA PHE A 32 -1.15 -2.97 -13.06
C PHE A 32 -1.99 -3.56 -11.93
N ASN A 33 -1.75 -4.82 -11.57
CA ASN A 33 -2.56 -5.49 -10.55
C ASN A 33 -2.30 -4.93 -9.14
N ALA A 34 -1.04 -4.79 -8.71
CA ALA A 34 -0.67 -4.34 -7.38
C ALA A 34 -1.00 -2.86 -7.16
N ARG A 35 -0.69 -2.00 -8.13
CA ARG A 35 -1.01 -0.58 -8.04
C ARG A 35 -2.51 -0.36 -8.03
N ASP A 36 -3.26 -0.94 -8.97
CA ASP A 36 -4.70 -0.68 -9.06
C ASP A 36 -5.43 -1.25 -7.84
N THR A 37 -4.99 -2.43 -7.35
CA THR A 37 -5.52 -3.01 -6.10
C THR A 37 -5.28 -2.09 -4.91
N LEU A 38 -4.04 -1.65 -4.67
CA LEU A 38 -3.70 -0.96 -3.42
C LEU A 38 -3.95 0.56 -3.45
N SER A 39 -4.02 1.17 -4.64
CA SER A 39 -4.38 2.59 -4.78
C SER A 39 -5.89 2.84 -4.71
N THR A 40 -6.72 1.81 -4.82
CA THR A 40 -8.20 1.91 -4.78
C THR A 40 -8.81 0.87 -3.84
N ASP A 41 -10.11 0.90 -3.60
CA ASP A 41 -10.82 -0.11 -2.78
C ASP A 41 -11.13 -1.40 -3.58
N SER A 42 -10.20 -1.82 -4.42
CA SER A 42 -10.33 -3.00 -5.28
C SER A 42 -10.04 -4.31 -4.52
N SER A 43 -10.62 -5.41 -5.02
CA SER A 43 -10.52 -6.74 -4.41
C SER A 43 -9.09 -7.28 -4.41
N MET A 44 -8.64 -7.78 -3.25
CA MET A 44 -7.33 -8.43 -3.10
C MET A 44 -7.19 -9.76 -3.86
N ASN A 45 -8.29 -10.32 -4.39
CA ASN A 45 -8.26 -11.48 -5.29
C ASN A 45 -7.48 -11.22 -6.60
N ALA A 46 -7.32 -9.95 -7.00
CA ALA A 46 -6.48 -9.60 -8.15
C ALA A 46 -5.00 -9.99 -7.92
N LEU A 47 -4.51 -9.87 -6.68
CA LEU A 47 -3.16 -10.32 -6.32
C LEU A 47 -3.04 -11.84 -6.39
N SER A 48 -4.05 -12.57 -5.92
CA SER A 48 -4.12 -14.03 -6.08
C SER A 48 -4.02 -14.45 -7.55
N SER A 49 -4.85 -13.83 -8.40
CA SER A 49 -4.90 -14.11 -9.84
C SER A 49 -3.58 -13.79 -10.56
N LEU A 50 -2.88 -12.74 -10.11
CA LEU A 50 -1.54 -12.40 -10.58
C LEU A 50 -0.53 -13.49 -10.21
N PHE A 51 -0.37 -13.76 -8.91
CA PHE A 51 0.69 -14.64 -8.42
C PHE A 51 0.44 -16.13 -8.73
N ALA A 52 -0.81 -16.54 -8.93
CA ALA A 52 -1.16 -17.89 -9.40
C ALA A 52 -0.58 -18.20 -10.79
N GLN A 53 -0.17 -17.17 -11.55
CA GLN A 53 0.44 -17.32 -12.87
C GLN A 53 1.96 -17.30 -12.84
N ASP A 54 2.59 -17.22 -11.66
CA ASP A 54 4.06 -17.14 -11.55
C ASP A 54 4.78 -18.36 -12.16
N TYR A 55 4.10 -19.50 -12.32
CA TYR A 55 4.64 -20.70 -12.97
C TYR A 55 4.97 -20.50 -14.46
N LYS A 56 4.44 -19.45 -15.09
CA LYS A 56 4.70 -19.11 -16.50
C LYS A 56 6.09 -18.49 -16.69
N TYR A 57 6.64 -17.87 -15.66
CA TYR A 57 7.98 -17.29 -15.68
C TYR A 57 9.03 -18.38 -15.46
N SER A 58 10.16 -18.28 -16.19
CA SER A 58 11.30 -19.18 -15.94
C SER A 58 11.90 -18.94 -14.54
N ASN A 59 11.86 -17.68 -14.07
CA ASN A 59 12.16 -17.33 -12.70
C ASN A 59 11.47 -16.01 -12.28
N PRO A 60 10.39 -16.06 -11.49
CA PRO A 60 9.68 -14.85 -11.05
C PRO A 60 10.50 -13.99 -10.07
N ASN A 61 11.59 -14.50 -9.47
CA ASN A 61 12.49 -13.68 -8.66
C ASN A 61 13.41 -12.76 -9.49
N ARG A 62 13.38 -12.86 -10.82
CA ARG A 62 14.12 -11.97 -11.73
C ARG A 62 13.25 -10.89 -12.36
N LEU A 63 12.02 -10.73 -11.88
CA LEU A 63 11.10 -9.69 -12.36
C LEU A 63 11.32 -8.39 -11.59
N GLU A 64 11.48 -7.28 -12.31
CA GLU A 64 11.65 -5.95 -11.72
C GLU A 64 10.28 -5.36 -11.37
N THR A 65 9.91 -5.44 -10.10
CA THR A 65 8.59 -5.00 -9.62
C THR A 65 8.59 -3.52 -9.24
N PHE A 66 7.48 -2.82 -9.46
CA PHE A 66 7.34 -1.39 -9.16
C PHE A 66 5.85 -1.02 -9.01
N ILE A 67 5.58 0.15 -8.41
CA ILE A 67 4.21 0.66 -8.18
C ILE A 67 3.91 1.97 -8.91
N ASP A 68 4.96 2.65 -9.37
CA ASP A 68 4.95 3.81 -10.25
C ASP A 68 6.31 3.92 -10.95
N ASN A 69 6.37 4.73 -12.00
CA ASN A 69 7.59 5.01 -12.74
C ASN A 69 7.46 6.35 -13.48
N HIS A 70 8.47 6.67 -14.29
CA HIS A 70 8.54 7.89 -15.08
C HIS A 70 7.47 8.06 -16.17
N ASP A 71 6.74 7.01 -16.55
CA ASP A 71 5.73 7.07 -17.61
C ASP A 71 4.30 7.08 -17.09
N ARG A 72 4.12 6.74 -15.80
CA ARG A 72 2.81 6.56 -15.17
C ARG A 72 2.60 7.56 -14.04
N ALA A 73 1.34 7.80 -13.68
CA ALA A 73 1.04 8.69 -12.57
C ALA A 73 1.71 8.17 -11.28
N ARG A 74 2.20 9.09 -10.44
CA ARG A 74 2.70 8.78 -9.09
C ARG A 74 1.65 7.97 -8.33
N PHE A 75 2.07 7.02 -7.50
CA PHE A 75 1.14 6.19 -6.74
C PHE A 75 0.17 7.04 -5.90
N LEU A 76 0.68 8.07 -5.22
CA LEU A 76 -0.12 8.98 -4.39
C LEU A 76 -1.12 9.83 -5.18
N ALA A 77 -0.87 10.09 -6.47
CA ALA A 77 -1.84 10.75 -7.34
C ALA A 77 -3.09 9.88 -7.54
N ARG A 78 -2.90 8.55 -7.66
CA ARG A 78 -3.99 7.58 -7.80
C ARG A 78 -4.65 7.24 -6.47
N SER A 79 -3.88 7.16 -5.39
CA SER A 79 -4.39 6.77 -4.08
C SER A 79 -4.99 7.91 -3.25
N GLY A 80 -5.31 9.05 -3.88
CA GLY A 80 -5.89 10.21 -3.20
C GLY A 80 -5.00 10.79 -2.11
N ASP A 81 -3.68 10.75 -2.31
CA ASP A 81 -2.67 11.16 -1.33
C ASP A 81 -2.65 10.34 -0.02
N ASN A 82 -3.24 9.15 -0.02
CA ASN A 82 -3.27 8.30 1.17
C ASN A 82 -1.91 7.60 1.42
N TYR A 83 -1.18 8.08 2.43
CA TYR A 83 0.13 7.55 2.81
C TYR A 83 0.05 6.12 3.36
N GLN A 84 -1.06 5.75 4.00
CA GLN A 84 -1.22 4.39 4.52
C GLN A 84 -1.28 3.37 3.38
N ARG A 85 -2.01 3.66 2.30
CA ARG A 85 -2.00 2.84 1.08
C ARG A 85 -0.61 2.72 0.46
N LEU A 86 0.15 3.83 0.42
CA LEU A 86 1.53 3.80 -0.05
C LEU A 86 2.41 2.89 0.83
N ARG A 87 2.24 2.94 2.16
CA ARG A 87 2.97 2.03 3.07
C ARG A 87 2.65 0.57 2.78
N SER A 88 1.38 0.22 2.52
CA SER A 88 0.97 -1.15 2.17
C SER A 88 1.53 -1.59 0.82
N ALA A 89 1.50 -0.70 -0.19
CA ALA A 89 2.07 -0.96 -1.51
C ALA A 89 3.59 -1.18 -1.46
N LEU A 90 4.31 -0.36 -0.69
CA LEU A 90 5.74 -0.54 -0.45
C LEU A 90 6.02 -1.84 0.34
N ALA A 91 5.16 -2.21 1.30
CA ALA A 91 5.30 -3.46 2.03
C ALA A 91 5.11 -4.68 1.10
N LEU A 92 4.11 -4.67 0.22
CA LEU A 92 3.96 -5.69 -0.82
C LEU A 92 5.19 -5.73 -1.72
N LEU A 93 5.59 -4.58 -2.27
CA LEU A 93 6.72 -4.45 -3.20
C LEU A 93 8.02 -5.03 -2.64
N LEU A 94 8.37 -4.70 -1.38
CA LEU A 94 9.63 -5.12 -0.77
C LEU A 94 9.61 -6.53 -0.19
N THR A 95 8.44 -7.16 -0.05
CA THR A 95 8.30 -8.51 0.52
C THR A 95 7.86 -9.58 -0.49
N ALA A 96 7.21 -9.20 -1.59
CA ALA A 96 6.85 -10.09 -2.69
C ALA A 96 8.09 -10.54 -3.49
N ARG A 97 7.90 -11.57 -4.32
CA ARG A 97 8.95 -12.06 -5.23
C ARG A 97 9.35 -11.02 -6.28
N GLY A 98 10.61 -11.09 -6.72
CA GLY A 98 11.18 -10.15 -7.68
C GLY A 98 12.19 -9.17 -7.06
N VAL A 99 12.63 -8.24 -7.91
CA VAL A 99 13.59 -7.18 -7.62
C VAL A 99 12.84 -5.84 -7.56
N PRO A 100 12.63 -5.26 -6.38
CA PRO A 100 11.82 -4.05 -6.24
C PRO A 100 12.57 -2.81 -6.75
N VAL A 101 11.89 -2.04 -7.58
CA VAL A 101 12.31 -0.74 -8.11
C VAL A 101 11.43 0.34 -7.48
N ILE A 102 12.06 1.30 -6.81
CA ILE A 102 11.39 2.45 -6.20
C ILE A 102 11.75 3.68 -7.02
N TYR A 103 10.73 4.40 -7.50
CA TYR A 103 10.94 5.60 -8.28
C TYR A 103 11.33 6.79 -7.39
N TYR A 104 12.22 7.66 -7.87
CA TYR A 104 12.79 8.74 -7.05
C TYR A 104 11.70 9.69 -6.54
N GLY A 105 11.78 10.13 -5.28
CA GLY A 105 10.79 11.04 -4.68
C GLY A 105 9.61 10.32 -4.04
N THR A 106 9.42 9.02 -4.25
CA THR A 106 8.43 8.23 -3.51
C THR A 106 8.69 8.28 -2.00
N GLU A 107 9.96 8.27 -1.60
CA GLU A 107 10.40 8.44 -0.21
C GLU A 107 10.12 9.85 0.37
N GLN A 108 9.93 10.85 -0.50
CA GLN A 108 9.49 12.19 -0.14
C GLN A 108 7.98 12.38 -0.27
N ALA A 109 7.24 11.29 -0.54
CA ALA A 109 5.82 11.30 -0.83
C ALA A 109 5.47 12.25 -1.99
N ASP A 110 6.19 12.17 -3.10
CA ASP A 110 5.81 12.90 -4.31
C ASP A 110 4.46 12.38 -4.87
N ASN A 111 3.50 13.28 -5.04
CA ASN A 111 2.16 13.01 -5.54
C ASN A 111 1.94 13.54 -6.98
N GLY A 112 3.00 14.05 -7.61
CA GLY A 112 2.98 14.60 -8.95
C GLY A 112 2.10 15.83 -9.06
N ASN A 113 1.00 15.74 -9.81
CA ASN A 113 -0.03 16.78 -9.92
C ASN A 113 -1.36 16.36 -9.31
N MET A 114 -1.36 15.27 -8.51
CA MET A 114 -2.58 14.70 -7.94
C MET A 114 -3.66 14.34 -8.99
N ASN A 115 -3.26 14.11 -10.25
CA ASN A 115 -4.10 13.58 -11.31
C ASN A 115 -3.77 12.10 -11.55
N GLY A 116 -4.69 11.22 -11.15
CA GLY A 116 -4.55 9.77 -11.31
C GLY A 116 -4.90 9.22 -12.70
N ASN A 117 -5.38 10.04 -13.64
CA ASN A 117 -5.96 9.60 -14.90
C ASN A 117 -4.93 9.26 -16.00
N GLU A 118 -3.63 9.38 -15.71
CA GLU A 118 -2.50 8.93 -16.55
C GLU A 118 -2.42 9.50 -17.98
N ILE A 119 -3.24 10.49 -18.30
CA ILE A 119 -3.25 11.19 -19.58
C ILE A 119 -2.88 12.67 -19.34
N PRO A 120 -1.81 13.17 -19.98
CA PRO A 120 -0.83 12.45 -20.79
C PRO A 120 0.09 11.54 -19.94
N ILE A 121 0.54 10.42 -20.53
CA ILE A 121 1.64 9.61 -19.98
C ILE A 121 2.93 10.43 -19.98
N ALA A 122 3.93 10.04 -19.18
CA ALA A 122 5.26 10.66 -19.24
C ALA A 122 5.25 12.20 -19.12
N ASN A 123 4.51 12.74 -18.15
CA ASN A 123 4.28 14.17 -18.06
C ASN A 123 5.33 14.89 -17.18
N LYS A 124 5.34 16.23 -17.19
CA LYS A 124 6.27 16.99 -16.34
C LYS A 124 6.03 16.77 -14.85
N ASP A 125 4.83 16.32 -14.48
CA ASP A 125 4.41 16.28 -13.10
C ASP A 125 4.82 14.99 -12.39
N ASN A 126 4.95 13.87 -13.09
CA ASN A 126 5.56 12.66 -12.52
C ASN A 126 7.11 12.68 -12.58
N ARG A 127 7.71 13.69 -13.23
CA ARG A 127 9.16 13.87 -13.40
C ARG A 127 9.67 15.21 -12.83
N LYS A 128 9.01 15.73 -11.79
CA LYS A 128 9.42 16.99 -11.15
C LYS A 128 10.77 16.85 -10.47
N ASP A 129 11.43 17.97 -10.25
CA ASP A 129 12.58 18.04 -9.36
C ASP A 129 12.19 17.59 -7.95
N LEU A 130 13.13 16.92 -7.27
CA LEU A 130 12.93 16.54 -5.88
C LEU A 130 12.71 17.79 -5.02
N SER A 131 11.58 17.82 -4.31
CA SER A 131 11.25 18.91 -3.39
C SER A 131 12.09 18.90 -2.11
N SER A 132 12.72 17.76 -1.79
CA SER A 132 13.49 17.56 -0.56
C SER A 132 14.44 16.35 -0.69
N PHE A 133 15.46 16.32 0.15
CA PHE A 133 16.34 15.16 0.36
C PHE A 133 16.26 14.66 1.82
N SER A 134 15.13 14.91 2.50
CA SER A 134 14.96 14.57 3.90
C SER A 134 15.07 13.07 4.14
N GLN A 135 15.96 12.70 5.06
CA GLN A 135 16.13 11.33 5.54
C GLN A 135 15.28 11.02 6.78
N THR A 136 14.44 11.97 7.20
CA THR A 136 13.58 11.84 8.38
C THR A 136 12.09 11.80 8.03
N SER A 137 11.75 11.86 6.73
CA SER A 137 10.37 11.77 6.29
C SER A 137 9.76 10.41 6.66
N THR A 138 8.44 10.37 6.88
CA THR A 138 7.75 9.16 7.30
C THR A 138 7.89 8.02 6.29
N ILE A 139 7.83 8.33 4.99
CA ILE A 139 7.95 7.31 3.93
C ILE A 139 9.41 6.87 3.75
N TYR A 140 10.39 7.78 3.88
CA TYR A 140 11.81 7.42 3.87
C TYR A 140 12.14 6.40 4.97
N ASN A 141 11.74 6.67 6.22
CA ASN A 141 11.96 5.76 7.34
C ASN A 141 11.24 4.41 7.15
N TRP A 142 10.06 4.43 6.52
CA TRP A 142 9.35 3.20 6.17
C TRP A 142 10.10 2.36 5.13
N ILE A 143 10.60 2.98 4.06
CA ILE A 143 11.43 2.32 3.04
C ILE A 143 12.74 1.81 3.67
N GLN A 144 13.36 2.57 4.56
CA GLN A 144 14.55 2.14 5.29
C GLN A 144 14.26 0.87 6.11
N ARG A 145 13.13 0.80 6.81
CA ARG A 145 12.73 -0.41 7.55
C ARG A 145 12.56 -1.61 6.61
N LEU A 146 11.81 -1.45 5.53
CA LEU A 146 11.50 -2.52 4.59
C LEU A 146 12.76 -3.04 3.85
N THR A 147 13.67 -2.14 3.46
CA THR A 147 14.94 -2.52 2.81
C THR A 147 15.87 -3.25 3.79
N ALA A 148 15.94 -2.80 5.06
CA ALA A 148 16.67 -3.51 6.10
C ALA A 148 16.10 -4.92 6.37
N MET A 149 14.77 -5.08 6.34
CA MET A 149 14.13 -6.40 6.41
C MET A 149 14.56 -7.27 5.21
N LYS A 150 14.43 -6.77 3.98
CA LYS A 150 14.80 -7.55 2.78
C LYS A 150 16.27 -7.97 2.81
N ALA A 151 17.18 -7.13 3.31
CA ALA A 151 18.59 -7.48 3.46
C ALA A 151 18.82 -8.63 4.46
N ASN A 152 18.19 -8.55 5.64
CA ASN A 152 18.43 -9.48 6.75
C ASN A 152 17.70 -10.83 6.63
N TYR A 153 16.61 -10.93 5.87
CA TYR A 153 15.83 -12.16 5.73
C TYR A 153 15.96 -12.77 4.32
N PRO A 154 16.73 -13.86 4.14
CA PRO A 154 16.93 -14.52 2.84
C PRO A 154 15.62 -14.90 2.13
N ALA A 155 14.59 -15.28 2.89
CA ALA A 155 13.23 -15.54 2.41
C ALA A 155 12.71 -14.39 1.51
N LEU A 156 12.89 -13.13 1.90
CA LEU A 156 12.41 -11.97 1.17
C LEU A 156 13.24 -11.67 -0.11
N ARG A 157 14.43 -12.26 -0.24
CA ARG A 157 15.32 -12.07 -1.41
C ARG A 157 15.14 -13.17 -2.45
N THR A 158 15.13 -14.43 -2.01
CA THR A 158 15.22 -15.59 -2.92
C THR A 158 14.14 -16.64 -2.69
N GLY A 159 13.29 -16.46 -1.67
CA GLY A 159 12.28 -17.45 -1.33
C GLY A 159 11.22 -17.61 -2.42
N THR A 160 10.71 -18.83 -2.58
CA THR A 160 9.52 -19.10 -3.37
C THR A 160 8.31 -18.47 -2.68
N GLN A 161 7.49 -17.75 -3.44
CA GLN A 161 6.24 -17.17 -2.93
C GLN A 161 5.11 -18.19 -2.98
N ARG A 162 4.33 -18.29 -1.91
CA ARG A 162 3.20 -19.21 -1.79
C ARG A 162 2.04 -18.51 -1.13
N GLU A 163 0.89 -18.50 -1.79
CA GLU A 163 -0.33 -17.93 -1.22
C GLU A 163 -0.79 -18.72 0.02
N MET A 164 -1.15 -17.98 1.07
CA MET A 164 -1.70 -18.48 2.33
C MET A 164 -3.18 -18.13 2.50
N TRP A 165 -3.61 -16.97 2.00
CA TRP A 165 -5.00 -16.50 2.09
C TRP A 165 -5.28 -15.43 1.04
N THR A 166 -6.51 -15.42 0.52
CA THR A 166 -7.05 -14.29 -0.23
C THR A 166 -8.56 -14.17 0.01
N ASP A 167 -9.03 -12.94 0.11
CA ASP A 167 -10.44 -12.56 -0.04
C ASP A 167 -10.51 -11.14 -0.64
N ASN A 168 -11.66 -10.45 -0.55
CA ASN A 168 -11.78 -9.09 -1.07
C ASN A 168 -10.88 -8.07 -0.38
N ASN A 169 -10.59 -8.26 0.90
CA ASN A 169 -9.93 -7.26 1.74
C ASN A 169 -8.53 -7.69 2.19
N VAL A 170 -8.22 -8.98 2.25
CA VAL A 170 -6.95 -9.47 2.80
C VAL A 170 -6.23 -10.38 1.80
N TYR A 171 -4.93 -10.16 1.64
CA TYR A 171 -4.02 -11.07 0.94
C TYR A 171 -2.88 -11.47 1.86
N ALA A 172 -2.55 -12.76 1.91
CA ALA A 172 -1.44 -13.29 2.68
C ALA A 172 -0.62 -14.29 1.87
N PHE A 173 0.70 -14.22 2.02
CA PHE A 173 1.63 -15.15 1.37
C PHE A 173 2.84 -15.43 2.24
N SER A 174 3.45 -16.60 2.06
CA SER A 174 4.77 -16.89 2.60
C SER A 174 5.83 -16.77 1.51
N ARG A 175 7.02 -16.33 1.91
CA ARG A 175 8.26 -16.45 1.16
C ARG A 175 9.12 -17.47 1.88
N ARG A 176 9.53 -18.54 1.22
CA ARG A 176 10.34 -19.60 1.84
C ARG A 176 11.52 -20.03 0.98
N VAL A 177 12.69 -20.12 1.59
CA VAL A 177 13.87 -20.76 0.99
C VAL A 177 13.84 -22.24 1.34
N ASP A 178 13.51 -23.08 0.37
CA ASP A 178 13.16 -24.47 0.68
C ASP A 178 14.34 -25.31 1.19
N SER A 179 15.57 -24.98 0.77
CA SER A 179 16.80 -25.66 1.18
C SER A 179 17.23 -25.37 2.61
N THR A 180 16.84 -24.22 3.17
CA THR A 180 17.25 -23.81 4.53
C THR A 180 16.08 -23.75 5.52
N GLY A 181 14.84 -23.73 5.02
CA GLY A 181 13.64 -23.53 5.83
C GLY A 181 13.43 -22.08 6.29
N ALA A 182 14.27 -21.13 5.85
CA ALA A 182 14.06 -19.71 6.16
C ALA A 182 12.73 -19.23 5.56
N GLU A 183 11.87 -18.64 6.39
CA GLU A 183 10.50 -18.27 6.01
C GLU A 183 10.11 -16.91 6.58
N ALA A 184 9.39 -16.13 5.78
CA ALA A 184 8.73 -14.90 6.18
C ALA A 184 7.30 -14.90 5.63
N MET A 185 6.34 -14.36 6.38
CA MET A 185 4.93 -14.34 6.02
C MET A 185 4.43 -12.90 6.00
N THR A 186 3.85 -12.48 4.88
CA THR A 186 3.30 -11.13 4.73
C THR A 186 1.79 -11.21 4.69
N VAL A 187 1.12 -10.33 5.43
CA VAL A 187 -0.34 -10.19 5.45
C VAL A 187 -0.69 -8.72 5.25
N ILE A 188 -1.55 -8.42 4.27
CA ILE A 188 -1.90 -7.05 3.88
C ILE A 188 -3.42 -6.91 3.83
N SER A 189 -3.92 -5.82 4.40
CA SER A 189 -5.31 -5.38 4.30
C SER A 189 -5.45 -4.30 3.22
N ASN A 190 -6.52 -4.37 2.43
CA ASN A 190 -7.02 -3.30 1.57
C ASN A 190 -8.45 -2.93 2.00
N SER A 191 -8.60 -2.53 3.25
CA SER A 191 -9.87 -2.18 3.85
C SER A 191 -9.70 -0.98 4.77
N TRP A 192 -10.73 -0.14 4.83
CA TRP A 192 -10.83 0.95 5.79
C TRP A 192 -11.14 0.47 7.21
N ASP A 193 -11.82 -0.67 7.33
CA ASP A 193 -12.21 -1.26 8.60
C ASP A 193 -11.18 -2.26 9.09
N ASN A 194 -11.07 -2.41 10.41
CA ASN A 194 -10.25 -3.42 11.04
C ASN A 194 -10.64 -4.83 10.55
N GLN A 195 -9.65 -5.59 10.08
CA GLN A 195 -9.82 -6.96 9.63
C GLN A 195 -9.25 -7.93 10.64
N THR A 196 -9.83 -9.12 10.77
CA THR A 196 -9.19 -10.26 11.43
C THR A 196 -9.40 -11.50 10.59
N ARG A 197 -8.34 -12.30 10.41
CA ARG A 197 -8.37 -13.56 9.68
C ARG A 197 -7.61 -14.64 10.44
N THR A 198 -8.12 -15.85 10.37
CA THR A 198 -7.38 -17.06 10.74
C THR A 198 -6.84 -17.69 9.47
N ILE A 199 -5.52 -17.61 9.30
CA ILE A 199 -4.81 -17.92 8.06
C ILE A 199 -4.07 -19.25 8.25
N PRO A 200 -4.35 -20.28 7.41
CA PRO A 200 -3.57 -21.50 7.41
C PRO A 200 -2.11 -21.25 7.07
N ILE A 201 -1.20 -21.90 7.80
CA ILE A 201 0.22 -21.94 7.44
C ILE A 201 0.43 -22.98 6.34
N ARG A 202 1.27 -22.67 5.34
CA ARG A 202 1.62 -23.59 4.26
C ARG A 202 2.13 -24.94 4.79
N ALA A 203 1.76 -26.04 4.11
CA ALA A 203 2.21 -27.39 4.47
C ALA A 203 3.73 -27.52 4.35
N GLU A 204 4.34 -26.76 3.42
CA GLU A 204 5.77 -26.67 3.19
C GLU A 204 6.54 -26.00 4.33
N SER A 205 5.86 -25.24 5.20
CA SER A 205 6.48 -24.61 6.36
C SER A 205 7.00 -25.66 7.33
N SER A 206 8.25 -25.52 7.77
CA SER A 206 8.86 -26.37 8.81
C SER A 206 8.60 -25.86 10.23
N LEU A 207 7.87 -24.76 10.40
CA LEU A 207 7.60 -24.18 11.71
C LEU A 207 6.55 -25.01 12.47
N PRO A 208 6.82 -25.45 13.70
CA PRO A 208 5.86 -26.23 14.50
C PRO A 208 4.78 -25.34 15.15
N VAL A 209 3.66 -25.97 15.53
CA VAL A 209 2.69 -25.36 16.47
C VAL A 209 3.41 -24.92 17.74
N GLY A 210 3.04 -23.75 18.27
CA GLY A 210 3.70 -23.12 19.41
C GLY A 210 4.84 -22.16 19.03
N THR A 211 5.24 -22.08 17.76
CA THR A 211 6.22 -21.10 17.31
C THR A 211 5.65 -19.69 17.43
N THR A 212 6.37 -18.81 18.14
CA THR A 212 6.08 -17.38 18.16
C THR A 212 6.67 -16.72 16.91
N LEU A 213 5.83 -15.99 16.18
CA LEU A 213 6.21 -15.15 15.07
C LEU A 213 6.15 -13.68 15.47
N THR A 214 7.20 -12.93 15.16
CA THR A 214 7.30 -11.49 15.46
C THR A 214 7.01 -10.66 14.23
N ASN A 215 6.16 -9.64 14.36
CA ASN A 215 5.90 -8.67 13.30
C ASN A 215 7.07 -7.71 13.15
N LEU A 216 7.74 -7.74 12.01
CA LEU A 216 8.85 -6.85 11.69
C LEU A 216 8.43 -5.40 11.45
N LEU A 217 7.17 -5.13 11.18
CA LEU A 217 6.65 -3.77 11.01
C LEU A 217 6.17 -3.13 12.32
N ASN A 218 6.12 -3.92 13.40
CA ASN A 218 5.97 -3.46 14.78
C ASN A 218 6.40 -4.60 15.72
N THR A 219 7.62 -4.56 16.24
CA THR A 219 8.23 -5.71 16.94
C THR A 219 7.66 -5.99 18.32
N SER A 220 6.80 -5.10 18.83
CA SER A 220 6.01 -5.36 20.04
C SER A 220 4.86 -6.35 19.80
N GLN A 221 4.49 -6.57 18.53
CA GLN A 221 3.40 -7.47 18.14
C GLN A 221 3.94 -8.84 17.76
N THR A 222 3.33 -9.88 18.33
CA THR A 222 3.60 -11.28 18.01
C THR A 222 2.31 -12.05 17.76
N VAL A 223 2.43 -13.18 17.06
CA VAL A 223 1.38 -14.21 16.95
C VAL A 223 2.00 -15.58 17.22
N VAL A 224 1.21 -16.54 17.66
CA VAL A 224 1.68 -17.92 17.90
C VAL A 224 1.02 -18.84 16.89
N ILE A 225 1.78 -19.74 16.27
CA ILE A 225 1.23 -20.78 15.41
C ILE A 225 0.38 -21.72 16.27
N GLN A 226 -0.90 -21.85 15.94
CA GLN A 226 -1.86 -22.71 16.60
C GLN A 226 -2.10 -23.98 15.78
N SER A 227 -2.55 -25.04 16.46
CA SER A 227 -3.12 -26.21 15.78
C SER A 227 -4.44 -25.81 15.12
N GLY A 228 -4.65 -26.21 13.87
CA GLY A 228 -5.87 -25.93 13.12
C GLY A 228 -5.63 -25.65 11.63
N GLY A 229 -6.68 -25.36 10.88
CA GLY A 229 -6.59 -25.09 9.45
C GLY A 229 -6.32 -26.35 8.63
N VAL A 230 -6.36 -26.21 7.30
CA VAL A 230 -6.28 -27.34 6.34
C VAL A 230 -4.94 -28.08 6.35
N THR A 231 -3.89 -27.48 6.94
CA THR A 231 -2.55 -28.06 7.06
C THR A 231 -2.23 -28.51 8.49
N GLY A 232 -3.17 -28.36 9.43
CA GLY A 232 -2.96 -28.57 10.86
C GLY A 232 -2.21 -27.44 11.58
N LYS A 233 -1.81 -26.38 10.86
CA LYS A 233 -1.19 -25.17 11.43
C LYS A 233 -1.88 -23.89 10.93
N GLN A 234 -2.11 -22.92 11.81
CA GLN A 234 -2.70 -21.62 11.47
C GLN A 234 -2.21 -20.47 12.36
N ILE A 235 -2.40 -19.23 11.93
CA ILE A 235 -2.20 -18.02 12.72
C ILE A 235 -3.44 -17.11 12.64
N THR A 236 -3.77 -16.41 13.72
CA THR A 236 -4.81 -15.38 13.71
C THR A 236 -4.15 -14.01 13.69
N VAL A 237 -4.51 -13.20 12.69
CA VAL A 237 -3.92 -11.87 12.45
C VAL A 237 -5.02 -10.84 12.39
N SER A 238 -4.93 -9.81 13.24
CA SER A 238 -5.73 -8.59 13.15
C SER A 238 -4.94 -7.50 12.44
N LEU A 239 -5.61 -6.75 11.56
CA LEU A 239 -5.05 -5.70 10.71
C LEU A 239 -5.92 -4.43 10.85
N GLY A 240 -5.29 -3.28 10.99
CA GLY A 240 -5.95 -1.99 10.86
C GLY A 240 -6.24 -1.59 9.42
N GLU A 241 -6.70 -0.35 9.28
CA GLU A 241 -6.94 0.33 8.01
C GLU A 241 -5.72 0.24 7.09
N HIS A 242 -5.89 -0.42 5.94
CA HIS A 242 -4.84 -0.69 4.95
C HIS A 242 -3.50 -1.17 5.57
N GLU A 243 -3.51 -1.90 6.69
CA GLU A 243 -2.28 -2.29 7.39
C GLU A 243 -1.56 -3.44 6.66
N ALA A 244 -0.22 -3.46 6.74
CA ALA A 244 0.60 -4.61 6.39
C ALA A 244 1.36 -5.11 7.62
N LYS A 245 1.50 -6.43 7.74
CA LYS A 245 2.30 -7.12 8.77
C LYS A 245 3.21 -8.14 8.12
N VAL A 246 4.44 -8.24 8.63
CA VAL A 246 5.46 -9.17 8.11
C VAL A 246 6.01 -9.97 9.26
N PHE A 247 5.70 -11.26 9.30
CA PHE A 247 6.03 -12.16 10.39
C PHE A 247 7.25 -13.03 10.05
N VAL A 248 8.13 -13.20 11.02
CA VAL A 248 9.25 -14.15 10.97
C VAL A 248 9.33 -14.92 12.29
N PRO A 249 9.86 -16.16 12.30
CA PRO A 249 10.04 -16.91 13.55
C PRO A 249 11.15 -16.30 14.41
N GLY A 250 10.94 -16.31 15.74
CA GLY A 250 11.94 -15.91 16.71
C GLY A 250 12.18 -14.40 16.81
N SER A 251 13.35 -14.01 17.31
CA SER A 251 13.68 -12.60 17.56
C SER A 251 13.91 -11.82 16.26
N PRO A 252 13.46 -10.56 16.18
CA PRO A 252 13.71 -9.72 15.01
C PRO A 252 15.20 -9.30 14.96
N PHE A 253 15.71 -9.02 13.76
CA PHE A 253 17.08 -8.51 13.55
C PHE A 253 17.34 -7.16 14.26
N SER A 254 16.29 -6.37 14.49
CA SER A 254 16.29 -5.17 15.30
C SER A 254 14.87 -4.84 15.77
N THR A 255 14.76 -4.15 16.91
CA THR A 255 13.50 -3.60 17.40
C THR A 255 13.00 -2.50 16.46
N PHE A 256 11.69 -2.37 16.33
CA PHE A 256 11.07 -1.34 15.52
C PHE A 256 9.64 -1.04 16.00
N THR A 257 9.38 0.24 16.20
CA THR A 257 8.04 0.78 16.45
C THR A 257 7.72 1.74 15.31
N PRO A 258 6.63 1.53 14.55
CA PRO A 258 6.27 2.43 13.47
C PRO A 258 5.97 3.82 14.04
N ALA A 259 6.33 4.87 13.30
CA ALA A 259 5.98 6.24 13.68
C ALA A 259 4.45 6.41 13.69
N SER A 260 3.95 7.20 14.64
CA SER A 260 2.55 7.60 14.66
C SER A 260 2.19 8.33 13.37
N ARG A 261 1.00 8.03 12.81
CA ARG A 261 0.46 8.73 11.64
C ARG A 261 0.10 10.16 12.03
N ASN A 262 0.54 11.14 11.25
CA ASN A 262 0.11 12.53 11.38
C ASN A 262 -1.27 12.71 10.71
N LEU A 263 -2.27 11.99 11.20
CA LEU A 263 -3.55 11.88 10.49
C LEU A 263 -4.46 13.07 10.79
N THR A 264 -4.68 13.92 9.78
CA THR A 264 -5.77 14.89 9.78
C THR A 264 -7.04 14.19 9.30
N THR A 265 -8.13 14.28 10.07
CA THR A 265 -9.45 13.72 9.71
C THR A 265 -10.47 14.84 9.67
N ILE A 266 -11.22 14.97 8.57
CA ILE A 266 -12.33 15.91 8.43
C ILE A 266 -13.61 15.09 8.31
N ASN A 267 -14.51 15.22 9.30
CA ASN A 267 -15.83 14.63 9.28
C ASN A 267 -16.87 15.71 8.94
N VAL A 268 -17.57 15.52 7.83
CA VAL A 268 -18.65 16.39 7.37
C VAL A 268 -19.97 15.72 7.75
N HIS A 269 -20.66 16.32 8.72
CA HIS A 269 -21.95 15.86 9.24
C HIS A 269 -23.08 16.45 8.39
N TYR A 270 -23.42 15.78 7.29
CA TYR A 270 -24.51 16.15 6.40
C TYR A 270 -25.01 14.97 5.55
N ASN A 271 -26.33 14.80 5.48
CA ASN A 271 -26.96 13.85 4.56
C ASN A 271 -27.16 14.51 3.19
N VAL A 272 -26.32 14.13 2.23
CA VAL A 272 -26.36 14.66 0.85
C VAL A 272 -27.45 14.04 -0.03
N GLY A 273 -28.18 13.04 0.47
CA GLY A 273 -29.14 12.27 -0.31
C GLY A 273 -28.50 11.25 -1.26
N TRP A 274 -29.31 10.31 -1.74
CA TRP A 274 -28.86 9.21 -2.59
C TRP A 274 -28.29 9.70 -3.92
N GLY A 275 -27.18 9.11 -4.36
CA GLY A 275 -26.49 9.45 -5.61
C GLY A 275 -25.57 10.67 -5.52
N ASN A 276 -25.50 11.35 -4.37
CA ASN A 276 -24.62 12.48 -4.14
C ASN A 276 -23.39 12.09 -3.32
N SER A 277 -22.37 12.96 -3.35
CA SER A 277 -21.09 12.79 -2.67
C SER A 277 -20.59 14.07 -2.05
N ILE A 278 -19.71 13.98 -1.05
CA ILE A 278 -18.95 15.11 -0.53
C ILE A 278 -17.54 15.12 -1.09
N SER A 279 -17.08 16.29 -1.51
CA SER A 279 -15.68 16.58 -1.80
C SER A 279 -15.17 17.72 -0.94
N ILE A 280 -13.87 17.71 -0.61
CA ILE A 280 -13.19 18.74 0.17
C ILE A 280 -12.24 19.52 -0.76
N ARG A 281 -12.38 20.84 -0.75
CA ARG A 281 -11.42 21.79 -1.36
C ARG A 281 -10.76 22.62 -0.27
N GLY A 282 -9.57 23.14 -0.51
CA GLY A 282 -8.80 23.86 0.53
C GLY A 282 -7.52 24.48 0.02
N ASN A 283 -6.80 25.14 0.93
CA ASN A 283 -5.61 25.94 0.62
C ASN A 283 -4.26 25.25 0.91
N SER A 284 -4.27 24.00 1.39
CA SER A 284 -3.06 23.24 1.72
C SER A 284 -3.02 21.92 0.96
N ASP A 285 -1.90 21.62 0.29
CA ASP A 285 -1.68 20.36 -0.42
C ASP A 285 -2.00 19.15 0.50
N PRO A 286 -2.77 18.14 0.04
CA PRO A 286 -3.24 17.87 -1.32
C PRO A 286 -4.55 18.57 -1.71
N LEU A 287 -5.13 19.39 -0.83
CA LEU A 287 -6.33 20.15 -1.14
C LEU A 287 -6.02 21.29 -2.10
N SER A 288 -7.02 21.65 -2.90
CA SER A 288 -6.95 22.76 -3.85
C SER A 288 -8.33 23.39 -3.96
N TRP A 289 -8.38 24.70 -4.22
CA TRP A 289 -9.65 25.38 -4.54
C TRP A 289 -10.15 25.09 -5.96
N PHE A 290 -9.32 24.51 -6.82
CA PHE A 290 -9.64 24.24 -8.22
C PHE A 290 -10.33 22.88 -8.45
N GLY A 291 -10.09 21.89 -7.59
CA GLY A 291 -10.67 20.56 -7.71
C GLY A 291 -10.76 19.85 -6.35
N GLY A 292 -11.87 19.17 -6.12
CA GLY A 292 -12.16 18.53 -4.84
C GLY A 292 -11.46 17.20 -4.63
N ARG A 293 -11.26 16.86 -3.35
CA ARG A 293 -10.85 15.53 -2.91
C ARG A 293 -12.06 14.79 -2.35
N PRO A 294 -12.37 13.57 -2.85
CA PRO A 294 -13.55 12.85 -2.41
C PRO A 294 -13.42 12.49 -0.92
N ALA A 295 -14.52 12.64 -0.19
CA ALA A 295 -14.69 12.08 1.15
C ALA A 295 -15.41 10.73 1.05
N ARG A 296 -15.14 9.81 1.97
CA ARG A 296 -15.80 8.51 2.07
C ARG A 296 -17.07 8.64 2.92
N ASN A 297 -18.19 8.08 2.48
CA ASN A 297 -19.37 7.98 3.33
C ASN A 297 -19.15 6.87 4.37
N ILE A 298 -19.19 7.23 5.66
CA ILE A 298 -18.93 6.29 6.77
C ILE A 298 -20.17 6.06 7.65
N ALA A 299 -21.19 6.92 7.51
CA ALA A 299 -22.51 6.78 8.11
C ALA A 299 -23.54 7.52 7.25
N SER A 300 -24.84 7.37 7.57
CA SER A 300 -25.94 8.00 6.83
C SER A 300 -25.79 9.50 6.60
N ASP A 301 -25.12 10.18 7.52
CA ASP A 301 -24.94 11.62 7.58
C ASP A 301 -23.49 12.01 7.85
N VAL A 302 -22.51 11.10 7.70
CA VAL A 302 -21.10 11.43 7.95
C VAL A 302 -20.23 11.05 6.76
N TRP A 303 -19.53 12.05 6.23
CA TRP A 303 -18.53 11.91 5.18
C TRP A 303 -17.14 12.25 5.72
N GLN A 304 -16.17 11.36 5.51
CA GLN A 304 -14.84 11.46 6.10
C GLN A 304 -13.77 11.62 5.02
N PHE A 305 -12.93 12.64 5.19
CA PHE A 305 -11.68 12.81 4.45
C PHE A 305 -10.49 12.65 5.40
N GLN A 306 -9.44 11.97 4.96
CA GLN A 306 -8.25 11.70 5.75
C GLN A 306 -6.99 12.03 4.97
N VAL A 307 -6.02 12.67 5.62
CA VAL A 307 -4.75 13.05 5.00
C VAL A 307 -3.62 13.16 6.01
N GLU A 308 -2.42 12.70 5.63
CA GLU A 308 -1.22 12.81 6.48
C GLU A 308 -0.24 13.92 6.06
N ARG A 309 -0.38 14.41 4.83
CA ARG A 309 0.51 15.40 4.23
C ARG A 309 0.50 16.76 4.94
N ILE A 310 -0.67 17.21 5.40
CA ILE A 310 -0.78 18.50 6.12
C ILE A 310 -0.01 18.36 7.44
N PRO A 311 1.13 19.06 7.61
CA PRO A 311 1.99 18.91 8.79
C PRO A 311 1.24 19.17 10.10
N ASN A 312 1.62 18.43 11.14
CA ASN A 312 1.04 18.58 12.47
C ASN A 312 1.10 20.05 12.93
N GLY A 313 -0.03 20.62 13.33
CA GLY A 313 -0.12 22.02 13.78
C GLY A 313 -0.05 23.07 12.67
N GLN A 314 0.02 22.70 11.39
CA GLN A 314 -0.11 23.66 10.29
C GLN A 314 -1.58 24.08 10.14
N TYR A 315 -1.84 25.39 10.23
CA TYR A 315 -3.15 25.96 9.93
C TYR A 315 -3.50 25.78 8.45
N PHE A 316 -4.76 25.44 8.16
CA PHE A 316 -5.29 25.40 6.81
C PHE A 316 -6.78 25.74 6.80
N GLU A 317 -7.27 26.17 5.65
CA GLU A 317 -8.68 26.41 5.37
C GLU A 317 -9.20 25.42 4.34
N PHE A 318 -10.46 25.05 4.49
CA PHE A 318 -11.13 24.13 3.59
C PHE A 318 -12.63 24.39 3.54
N LYS A 319 -13.29 23.79 2.56
CA LYS A 319 -14.74 23.84 2.42
C LYS A 319 -15.27 22.56 1.77
N PRO A 320 -16.36 21.98 2.28
CA PRO A 320 -17.00 20.84 1.65
C PRO A 320 -17.93 21.30 0.51
N LEU A 321 -18.07 20.44 -0.50
CA LEU A 321 -18.96 20.62 -1.64
C LEU A 321 -19.74 19.34 -1.89
N ILE A 322 -21.01 19.48 -2.26
CA ILE A 322 -21.78 18.37 -2.84
C ILE A 322 -21.36 18.20 -4.30
N ASN A 323 -21.00 16.97 -4.69
CA ASN A 323 -20.59 16.58 -6.05
C ASN A 323 -19.53 17.50 -6.66
N ASP A 324 -18.60 17.97 -5.83
CA ASP A 324 -17.54 18.91 -6.21
C ASP A 324 -18.01 20.17 -6.96
N SER A 325 -19.28 20.58 -6.74
CA SER A 325 -19.93 21.64 -7.52
C SER A 325 -20.74 22.62 -6.66
N SER A 326 -21.49 22.11 -5.68
CA SER A 326 -22.32 22.94 -4.79
C SER A 326 -21.60 23.18 -3.46
N TRP A 327 -21.13 24.40 -3.25
CA TRP A 327 -20.44 24.80 -2.02
C TRP A 327 -21.35 24.81 -0.81
N SER A 328 -20.81 24.46 0.36
CA SER A 328 -21.50 24.79 1.61
C SER A 328 -21.69 26.30 1.76
N GLN A 329 -22.73 26.71 2.48
CA GLN A 329 -23.01 28.10 2.80
C GLN A 329 -21.98 28.66 3.80
N GLY A 330 -21.87 29.99 3.88
CA GLY A 330 -20.97 30.68 4.81
C GLY A 330 -19.51 30.75 4.36
N GLY A 331 -18.64 31.14 5.31
CA GLY A 331 -17.19 31.23 5.09
C GLY A 331 -16.50 29.87 4.98
N ASN A 332 -15.17 29.90 4.86
CA ASN A 332 -14.35 28.69 4.92
C ASN A 332 -14.37 28.10 6.34
N PHE A 333 -14.28 26.78 6.44
CA PHE A 333 -13.88 26.11 7.67
C PHE A 333 -12.35 26.14 7.79
N SER A 334 -11.84 25.96 9.00
CA SER A 334 -10.40 25.90 9.24
C SER A 334 -10.06 24.87 10.29
N GLY A 335 -8.81 24.40 10.27
CA GLY A 335 -8.28 23.55 11.32
C GLY A 335 -6.76 23.47 11.24
N TYR A 336 -6.19 22.54 12.01
CA TYR A 336 -4.76 22.29 12.02
C TYR A 336 -4.46 20.85 11.63
N GLY A 337 -3.35 20.65 10.91
CA GLY A 337 -2.90 19.29 10.56
C GLY A 337 -2.71 18.41 11.80
N GLY A 338 -3.04 17.13 11.68
CA GLY A 338 -2.98 16.14 12.76
C GLY A 338 -4.23 16.10 13.66
N GLN A 339 -5.26 16.91 13.38
CA GLN A 339 -6.51 16.94 14.15
C GLN A 339 -7.63 16.12 13.52
N THR A 340 -8.58 15.68 14.36
CA THR A 340 -9.94 15.33 13.92
C THR A 340 -10.81 16.58 14.00
N ILE A 341 -11.44 16.93 12.89
CA ILE A 341 -12.24 18.15 12.72
C ILE A 341 -13.66 17.73 12.31
N ASP A 342 -14.63 17.99 13.17
CA ASP A 342 -16.04 17.75 12.91
C ASP A 342 -16.73 19.06 12.50
N ILE A 343 -17.38 19.07 11.33
CA ILE A 343 -18.13 20.22 10.83
C ILE A 343 -19.57 19.86 10.50
N TYR A 344 -20.46 20.83 10.66
CA TYR A 344 -21.91 20.71 10.45
C TYR A 344 -22.36 21.79 9.45
N PRO A 345 -22.05 21.63 8.15
CA PRO A 345 -22.36 22.63 7.14
C PRO A 345 -23.85 22.67 6.79
N ASN A 346 -24.29 23.80 6.24
CA ASN A 346 -25.49 23.88 5.42
C ASN A 346 -25.06 23.99 3.96
N PHE A 347 -25.87 23.46 3.03
CA PHE A 347 -25.61 23.52 1.58
C PHE A 347 -26.69 24.33 0.87
#